data_AF-A0A2V7YDX5-F1
#
_entry.id   AF-A0A2V7YDX5-F1
#
_cell.length_a   1.000
_cell.length_b   1.000
_cell.length_c   1.000
_cell.angle_alpha   90.00
_cell.angle_beta   90.00
_cell.angle_gamma   90.00
#
_symmetry.space_group_name_H-M   'P 1'
#
loop_
_entity.id
_entity.type
_entity.pdbx_description
1 polymer ?
#
loop_
_entity_poly.entity_id
_entity_poly.type
_entity_poly.pdbx_seq_one_letter_code
_entity_poly.pdbx_strand_id
1 'polypeptide(L)'
;MIEKQLAVFVGDANGADKAIQKYLSERHYPNVLVFCTAGECRNNLGGWPIRAVKAPHSSRDFAFFTAKDAAMASEAEVGFMLWDGQSSGTIVNVARMVSFAKPVVLYITPQRTFATLKSRQDLESLIQGIRDDVAQKVRRYIAEHAREFRQDSIFRSIVG
;
A
#
# COMPACT_ATOMS: atom_id res chain seq x y z
N MET A 1 11.37 1.33 -13.97
CA MET A 1 11.17 2.49 -13.08
C MET A 1 12.34 3.46 -13.18
N ILE A 2 13.54 3.06 -12.72
CA ILE A 2 14.77 3.90 -12.74
C ILE A 2 15.18 4.31 -14.16
N GLU A 3 15.27 3.35 -15.09
CA GLU A 3 15.66 3.64 -16.49
C GLU A 3 14.71 4.62 -17.18
N LYS A 4 13.42 4.58 -16.79
CA LYS A 4 12.38 5.47 -17.30
C LYS A 4 12.22 6.75 -16.47
N GLN A 5 13.07 6.98 -15.48
CA GLN A 5 13.07 8.15 -14.60
C GLN A 5 11.71 8.44 -13.93
N LEU A 6 10.92 7.41 -13.66
CA LEU A 6 9.60 7.55 -13.04
C LEU A 6 9.70 7.99 -11.57
N ALA A 7 8.77 8.83 -11.13
CA ALA A 7 8.64 9.17 -9.71
C ALA A 7 8.29 7.91 -8.88
N VAL A 8 8.89 7.81 -7.70
CA VAL A 8 8.72 6.66 -6.79
C VAL A 8 8.20 7.13 -5.46
N PHE A 9 7.02 6.65 -5.10
CA PHE A 9 6.46 6.88 -3.78
C PHE A 9 6.78 5.67 -2.91
N VAL A 10 7.35 5.92 -1.73
CA VAL A 10 7.73 4.87 -0.79
C VAL A 10 7.39 5.31 0.63
N GLY A 11 6.95 4.37 1.46
CA GLY A 11 6.73 4.64 2.87
C GLY A 11 8.05 4.72 3.66
N ASP A 12 7.92 5.00 4.95
CA ASP A 12 9.02 5.07 5.91
C ASP A 12 9.11 3.84 6.84
N ALA A 13 8.38 2.75 6.60
CA ALA A 13 8.38 1.63 7.52
C ALA A 13 9.71 0.83 7.51
N ASN A 14 9.98 0.11 8.60
CA ASN A 14 11.01 -0.92 8.57
C ASN A 14 10.52 -2.11 7.73
N GLY A 15 11.46 -2.82 7.08
CA GLY A 15 11.15 -3.94 6.18
C GLY A 15 11.21 -3.52 4.71
N ALA A 16 10.13 -3.80 3.96
CA ALA A 16 10.09 -3.62 2.50
C ALA A 16 10.42 -2.17 2.08
N ASP A 17 9.80 -1.18 2.72
CA ASP A 17 10.05 0.25 2.47
C ASP A 17 11.54 0.58 2.64
N LYS A 18 12.14 0.21 3.78
CA LYS A 18 13.57 0.43 4.05
C LYS A 18 14.48 -0.25 3.01
N ALA A 19 14.12 -1.45 2.56
CA ALA A 19 14.89 -2.18 1.55
C ALA A 19 14.83 -1.48 0.18
N ILE A 20 13.64 -1.02 -0.23
CA ILE A 20 13.44 -0.23 -1.44
C ILE A 20 14.21 1.09 -1.35
N GLN A 21 14.09 1.81 -0.22
CA GLN A 21 14.87 3.02 0.03
C GLN A 21 16.38 2.74 -0.08
N LYS A 22 16.90 1.69 0.55
CA LYS A 22 18.33 1.35 0.45
C LYS A 22 18.75 1.13 -1.01
N TYR A 23 17.99 0.34 -1.76
CA TYR A 23 18.27 0.03 -3.17
C TYR A 23 18.31 1.29 -4.07
N LEU A 24 17.40 2.24 -3.84
CA LEU A 24 17.32 3.50 -4.58
C LEU A 24 18.42 4.48 -4.17
N SER A 25 18.75 4.53 -2.88
CA SER A 25 19.82 5.38 -2.33
C SER A 25 21.19 4.95 -2.85
N GLU A 26 21.49 3.64 -2.87
CA GLU A 26 22.74 3.09 -3.42
C GLU A 26 22.93 3.41 -4.92
N ARG A 27 21.84 3.68 -5.64
CA ARG A 27 21.83 4.06 -7.06
C ARG A 27 21.78 5.57 -7.27
N HIS A 28 21.81 6.35 -6.19
CA HIS A 28 21.68 7.81 -6.21
C HIS A 28 20.43 8.26 -6.98
N TYR A 29 19.34 7.48 -6.90
CA TYR A 29 18.14 7.76 -7.68
C TYR A 29 17.38 8.94 -7.07
N PRO A 30 17.19 10.06 -7.80
CA PRO A 30 16.70 11.30 -7.20
C PRO A 30 15.16 11.39 -7.13
N ASN A 31 14.44 10.68 -8.01
CA ASN A 31 13.01 10.86 -8.21
C ASN A 31 12.20 10.04 -7.20
N VAL A 32 12.41 10.29 -5.91
CA VAL A 32 11.74 9.60 -4.80
C VAL A 32 11.04 10.61 -3.90
N LEU A 33 9.84 10.26 -3.43
CA LEU A 33 9.08 11.00 -2.44
C LEU A 33 8.71 10.05 -1.29
N VAL A 34 9.15 10.36 -0.08
CA VAL A 34 8.92 9.50 1.10
C VAL A 34 7.64 9.92 1.81
N PHE A 35 6.68 9.01 1.92
CA PHE A 35 5.44 9.22 2.67
C PHE A 35 5.63 8.83 4.14
N CYS A 36 5.33 9.76 5.04
CA CYS A 36 5.31 9.51 6.47
C CYS A 36 4.24 10.32 7.19
N THR A 37 3.88 9.87 8.39
CA THR A 37 2.82 10.50 9.18
C THR A 37 3.40 11.63 10.03
N ALA A 38 2.70 12.76 10.12
CA ALA A 38 3.01 13.89 11.00
C ALA A 38 4.41 14.52 10.81
N GLY A 39 5.05 14.33 9.64
CA GLY A 39 6.32 14.98 9.30
C GLY A 39 7.57 14.32 9.89
N GLU A 40 7.41 13.32 10.75
CA GLU A 40 8.51 12.55 11.31
C GLU A 40 8.58 11.19 10.62
N CYS A 41 9.47 11.06 9.63
CA CYS A 41 9.72 9.79 8.98
C CYS A 41 10.66 8.93 9.84
N ARG A 42 10.29 7.67 10.08
CA ARG A 42 11.17 6.68 10.74
C ARG A 42 12.45 6.47 9.92
N ASN A 43 12.31 6.44 8.60
CA ASN A 43 13.37 6.14 7.66
C ASN A 43 13.32 7.08 6.45
N ASN A 44 14.46 7.68 6.09
CA ASN A 44 14.68 8.33 4.79
C ASN A 44 16.15 8.18 4.39
N LEU A 45 16.51 7.01 3.86
CA LEU A 45 17.92 6.62 3.63
C LEU A 45 18.60 7.39 2.49
N GLY A 46 17.84 8.06 1.63
CA GLY A 46 18.39 8.86 0.53
C GLY A 46 18.28 10.37 0.74
N GLY A 47 17.77 10.82 1.88
CA GLY A 47 17.56 12.26 2.13
C GLY A 47 16.58 12.92 1.17
N TRP A 48 15.61 12.18 0.65
CA TRP A 48 14.65 12.66 -0.34
C TRP A 48 13.60 13.61 0.26
N PRO A 49 12.89 14.38 -0.59
CA PRO A 49 11.70 15.11 -0.15
C PRO A 49 10.68 14.19 0.54
N ILE A 50 9.93 14.77 1.48
CA ILE A 50 8.90 14.05 2.25
C ILE A 50 7.50 14.55 1.90
N ARG A 51 6.54 13.63 1.85
CA ARG A 51 5.10 13.90 1.84
C ARG A 51 4.55 13.59 3.23
N ALA A 52 4.50 14.62 4.07
CA ALA A 52 3.95 14.53 5.41
C ALA A 52 2.42 14.49 5.36
N VAL A 53 1.83 13.38 5.80
CA VAL A 53 0.38 13.22 5.89
C VAL A 53 -0.07 13.53 7.31
N LYS A 54 -1.02 14.46 7.46
CA LYS A 54 -1.63 14.75 8.76
C LYS A 54 -2.42 13.54 9.23
N ALA A 55 -2.16 13.09 10.44
CA ALA A 55 -3.02 12.08 11.05
C ALA A 55 -4.40 12.71 11.36
N PRO A 56 -5.50 11.96 11.18
CA PRO A 56 -6.84 12.45 11.50
C PRO A 56 -7.00 12.74 13.01
N HIS A 57 -6.30 12.00 13.87
CA HIS A 57 -6.28 12.18 15.32
C HIS A 57 -4.87 11.95 15.90
N SER A 58 -4.63 12.43 17.13
CA SER A 58 -3.34 12.33 17.84
C SER A 58 -3.07 10.95 18.47
N SER A 59 -4.07 10.05 18.50
CA SER A 59 -3.90 8.66 18.91
C SER A 59 -3.08 7.90 17.86
N ARG A 60 -2.02 7.19 18.27
CA ARG A 60 -1.26 6.26 17.43
C ARG A 60 -2.02 4.94 17.21
N ASP A 61 -3.25 5.03 16.74
CA ASP A 61 -4.07 3.87 16.40
C ASP A 61 -3.78 3.36 14.97
N PHE A 62 -4.45 2.29 14.55
CA PHE A 62 -4.25 1.73 13.21
C PHE A 62 -4.61 2.74 12.09
N ALA A 63 -5.53 3.68 12.35
CA ALA A 63 -5.88 4.75 11.41
C ALA A 63 -4.72 5.74 11.23
N PHE A 64 -3.95 6.02 12.28
CA PHE A 64 -2.72 6.83 12.22
C PHE A 64 -1.69 6.27 11.23
N PHE A 65 -1.51 4.95 11.21
CA PHE A 65 -0.52 4.30 10.34
C PHE A 65 -0.99 4.12 8.90
N THR A 66 -2.31 4.08 8.67
CA THR A 66 -2.88 3.84 7.35
C THR A 66 -3.15 5.11 6.56
N ALA A 67 -3.28 6.27 7.21
CA ALA A 67 -3.53 7.55 6.53
C ALA A 67 -2.47 7.89 5.47
N LYS A 68 -1.18 7.64 5.77
CA LYS A 68 -0.10 7.85 4.78
C LYS A 68 -0.19 6.88 3.60
N ASP A 69 -0.58 5.63 3.85
CA ASP A 69 -0.66 4.59 2.83
C ASP A 69 -1.86 4.87 1.90
N ALA A 70 -2.96 5.35 2.46
CA ALA A 70 -4.12 5.84 1.74
C ALA A 70 -3.77 6.98 0.79
N ALA A 71 -3.07 8.00 1.30
CA ALA A 71 -2.61 9.13 0.49
C ALA A 71 -1.66 8.68 -0.61
N MET A 72 -0.70 7.81 -0.28
CA MET A 72 0.25 7.25 -1.24
C MET A 72 -0.46 6.48 -2.37
N ALA A 73 -1.43 5.62 -2.04
CA ALA A 73 -2.23 4.90 -3.03
C ALA A 73 -3.12 5.84 -3.88
N SER A 74 -3.65 6.90 -3.27
CA SER A 74 -4.44 7.91 -3.97
C SER A 74 -3.61 8.76 -4.94
N GLU A 75 -2.34 9.01 -4.63
CA GLU A 75 -1.44 9.82 -5.47
C GLU A 75 -0.69 8.97 -6.53
N ALA A 76 -0.39 7.70 -6.26
CA ALA A 76 0.34 6.82 -7.20
C ALA A 76 -0.49 6.46 -8.45
N GLU A 77 0.13 6.11 -9.57
CA GLU A 77 -0.57 5.64 -10.79
C GLU A 77 -0.55 4.12 -10.93
N VAL A 78 0.49 3.47 -10.39
CA VAL A 78 0.68 2.02 -10.37
C VAL A 78 1.23 1.62 -9.00
N GLY A 79 0.76 0.48 -8.49
CA GLY A 79 1.25 -0.07 -7.22
C GLY A 79 2.27 -1.17 -7.44
N PHE A 80 3.29 -1.23 -6.59
CA PHE A 80 4.14 -2.41 -6.44
C PHE A 80 4.24 -2.76 -4.96
N MET A 81 3.89 -3.99 -4.60
CA MET A 81 3.79 -4.40 -3.20
C MET A 81 4.41 -5.77 -3.01
N LEU A 82 5.16 -5.92 -1.92
CA LEU A 82 5.66 -7.22 -1.46
C LEU A 82 4.73 -7.71 -0.36
N TRP A 83 4.24 -8.94 -0.50
CA TRP A 83 3.36 -9.55 0.47
C TRP A 83 3.92 -10.88 0.95
N ASP A 84 3.88 -11.08 2.26
CA ASP A 84 4.45 -12.23 2.98
C ASP A 84 3.42 -13.34 3.25
N GLY A 85 2.17 -13.15 2.81
CA GLY A 85 1.06 -14.05 3.13
C GLY A 85 0.33 -13.72 4.44
N GLN A 86 0.76 -12.69 5.17
CA GLN A 86 0.29 -12.40 6.54
C GLN A 86 -0.17 -10.96 6.71
N SER A 87 0.49 -9.98 6.08
CA SER A 87 0.17 -8.56 6.22
C SER A 87 -1.19 -8.23 5.62
N SER A 88 -2.21 -8.02 6.46
CA SER A 88 -3.51 -7.52 6.03
C SER A 88 -3.41 -6.11 5.45
N GLY A 89 -2.51 -5.27 5.98
CA GLY A 89 -2.30 -3.90 5.50
C GLY A 89 -1.85 -3.85 4.04
N THR A 90 -1.03 -4.81 3.60
CA THR A 90 -0.64 -4.91 2.18
C THR A 90 -1.85 -5.21 1.28
N ILE A 91 -2.73 -6.13 1.69
CA ILE A 91 -3.94 -6.45 0.92
C ILE A 91 -4.93 -5.29 0.92
N VAL A 92 -5.03 -4.54 2.04
CA VAL A 92 -5.80 -3.29 2.08
C VAL A 92 -5.23 -2.26 1.10
N ASN A 93 -3.90 -2.14 0.99
CA ASN A 93 -3.28 -1.28 -0.03
C ASN A 93 -3.60 -1.72 -1.46
N VAL A 94 -3.62 -3.03 -1.72
CA VAL A 94 -4.11 -3.57 -3.02
C VAL A 94 -5.57 -3.15 -3.25
N ALA A 95 -6.43 -3.28 -2.24
CA ALA A 95 -7.84 -2.88 -2.33
C ALA A 95 -8.01 -1.39 -2.61
N ARG A 96 -7.20 -0.51 -2.00
CA ARG A 96 -7.16 0.93 -2.29
C ARG A 96 -6.88 1.18 -3.77
N MET A 97 -5.81 0.60 -4.31
CA MET A 97 -5.41 0.78 -5.71
C MET A 97 -6.52 0.32 -6.66
N VAL A 98 -7.08 -0.88 -6.42
CA VAL A 98 -8.19 -1.42 -7.23
C VAL A 98 -9.43 -0.52 -7.15
N SER A 99 -9.77 0.02 -5.98
CA SER A 99 -10.91 0.95 -5.83
C SER A 99 -10.73 2.26 -6.59
N PHE A 100 -9.49 2.66 -6.85
CA PHE A 100 -9.13 3.81 -7.68
C PHE A 100 -8.97 3.46 -9.16
N ALA A 101 -9.27 2.22 -9.57
CA ALA A 101 -9.02 1.68 -10.91
C ALA A 101 -7.55 1.77 -11.34
N LYS A 102 -6.62 1.60 -10.39
CA LYS A 102 -5.17 1.65 -10.62
C LYS A 102 -4.56 0.24 -10.54
N PRO A 103 -3.74 -0.16 -11.52
CA PRO A 103 -3.12 -1.47 -11.52
C PRO A 103 -2.11 -1.59 -10.36
N VAL A 104 -2.03 -2.79 -9.77
CA VAL A 104 -1.03 -3.13 -8.76
C VAL A 104 -0.38 -4.47 -9.08
N VAL A 105 0.95 -4.50 -9.01
CA VAL A 105 1.74 -5.72 -9.08
C VAL A 105 2.08 -6.16 -7.66
N LEU A 106 1.59 -7.33 -7.29
CA LEU A 106 1.80 -7.96 -5.98
C LEU A 106 2.84 -9.08 -6.13
N TYR A 107 3.98 -8.95 -5.46
CA TYR A 107 4.93 -10.04 -5.30
C TYR A 107 4.57 -10.85 -4.07
N ILE A 108 4.19 -12.11 -4.28
CA ILE A 108 3.76 -13.03 -3.22
C ILE A 108 4.98 -13.85 -2.77
N THR A 109 5.60 -13.41 -1.68
CA THR A 109 6.92 -13.85 -1.23
C THR A 109 7.01 -15.36 -0.98
N PRO A 110 6.05 -16.01 -0.28
CA PRO A 110 6.12 -17.46 -0.04
C PRO A 110 6.09 -18.29 -1.33
N GLN A 111 5.38 -17.81 -2.35
CA GLN A 111 5.21 -18.49 -3.64
C GLN A 111 6.25 -18.05 -4.67
N ARG A 112 6.95 -16.94 -4.43
CA ARG A 112 7.88 -16.29 -5.37
C ARG A 112 7.25 -15.97 -6.73
N THR A 113 5.97 -15.62 -6.72
CA THR A 113 5.20 -15.30 -7.93
C THR A 113 4.74 -13.85 -7.92
N PHE A 114 4.43 -13.34 -9.11
CA PHE A 114 3.79 -12.04 -9.28
C PHE A 114 2.33 -12.23 -9.67
N ALA A 115 1.45 -11.44 -9.06
CA ALA A 115 0.07 -11.27 -9.49
C ALA A 115 -0.14 -9.82 -9.89
N THR A 116 -0.86 -9.58 -11.00
CA THR A 116 -1.27 -8.22 -11.38
C THR A 116 -2.76 -8.10 -11.15
N LEU A 117 -3.16 -7.16 -10.30
CA LEU A 117 -4.56 -6.89 -9.99
C LEU A 117 -4.96 -5.55 -10.59
N LYS A 118 -6.07 -5.54 -11.32
CA LYS A 118 -6.60 -4.37 -12.01
C LYS A 118 -8.07 -4.13 -11.73
N SER A 119 -8.76 -5.15 -11.24
CA SER A 119 -10.22 -5.16 -11.13
C SER A 119 -10.69 -5.68 -9.77
N ARG A 120 -11.98 -5.44 -9.51
CA ARG A 120 -12.71 -6.07 -8.39
C ARG A 120 -12.55 -7.58 -8.38
N GLN A 121 -12.68 -8.23 -9.54
CA GLN A 121 -12.65 -9.68 -9.64
C GLN A 121 -11.28 -10.23 -9.25
N ASP A 122 -10.20 -9.56 -9.65
CA ASP A 122 -8.83 -9.93 -9.23
C ASP A 122 -8.70 -9.86 -7.70
N LEU A 123 -9.25 -8.80 -7.08
CA LEU A 123 -9.20 -8.62 -5.63
C LEU A 123 -10.04 -9.67 -4.90
N GLU A 124 -11.22 -10.00 -5.40
CA GLU A 124 -12.07 -11.07 -4.85
C GLU A 124 -11.37 -12.43 -4.91
N SER A 125 -10.80 -12.79 -6.07
CA SER A 125 -10.03 -14.02 -6.23
C SER A 125 -8.81 -14.06 -5.32
N LEU A 126 -8.12 -12.93 -5.13
CA LEU A 126 -7.04 -12.84 -4.16
C LEU A 126 -7.56 -13.11 -2.74
N ILE A 127 -8.58 -12.39 -2.27
CA ILE A 127 -9.12 -12.54 -0.90
C ILE A 127 -9.67 -13.94 -0.64
N GLN A 128 -10.23 -14.62 -1.65
CA GLN A 128 -10.67 -16.02 -1.54
C GLN A 128 -9.50 -17.01 -1.42
N GLY A 129 -8.33 -16.67 -1.98
CA GLY A 129 -7.15 -17.54 -1.98
C GLY A 129 -6.18 -17.33 -0.82
N ILE A 130 -6.41 -16.36 0.07
CA ILE A 130 -5.56 -16.11 1.25
C ILE A 130 -6.12 -16.80 2.50
N ARG A 131 -5.31 -16.88 3.55
CA ARG A 131 -5.74 -17.47 4.85
C ARG A 131 -6.93 -16.73 5.44
N ASP A 132 -7.86 -17.47 6.03
CA ASP A 132 -9.13 -16.93 6.58
C ASP A 132 -8.92 -15.84 7.62
N ASP A 133 -7.92 -15.97 8.50
CA ASP A 133 -7.64 -14.98 9.54
C ASP A 133 -7.20 -13.62 8.94
N VAL A 134 -6.46 -13.65 7.83
CA VAL A 134 -6.05 -12.46 7.08
C VAL A 134 -7.23 -11.89 6.30
N ALA A 135 -7.99 -12.75 5.62
CA ALA A 135 -9.17 -12.36 4.87
C ALA A 135 -10.21 -11.66 5.76
N GLN A 136 -10.48 -12.19 6.95
CA GLN A 136 -11.41 -11.59 7.91
C GLN A 136 -10.93 -10.20 8.37
N LYS A 137 -9.63 -10.02 8.64
CA LYS A 137 -9.07 -8.71 8.99
C LYS A 137 -9.23 -7.70 7.86
N VAL A 138 -8.98 -8.11 6.62
CA VAL A 138 -9.14 -7.26 5.43
C VAL A 138 -10.61 -6.86 5.26
N ARG A 139 -11.53 -7.82 5.29
CA ARG A 139 -12.97 -7.56 5.17
C ARG A 139 -13.48 -6.61 6.24
N ARG A 140 -13.12 -6.85 7.50
CA ARG A 140 -13.49 -5.97 8.62
C ARG A 140 -12.97 -4.55 8.42
N TYR A 141 -11.70 -4.40 8.03
CA TYR A 141 -11.14 -3.08 7.79
C TYR A 141 -11.88 -2.32 6.68
N ILE A 142 -12.13 -2.97 5.54
CA ILE A 142 -12.87 -2.38 4.42
C ILE A 142 -14.29 -1.98 4.86
N ALA A 143 -14.97 -2.81 5.63
CA ALA A 143 -16.32 -2.53 6.14
C ALA A 143 -16.34 -1.29 7.06
N GLU A 144 -15.38 -1.20 7.98
CA GLU A 144 -15.28 -0.09 8.94
C GLU A 144 -14.84 1.23 8.27
N HIS A 145 -14.09 1.15 7.15
CA HIS A 145 -13.46 2.29 6.49
C HIS A 145 -13.96 2.50 5.06
N ALA A 146 -15.20 2.11 4.75
CA ALA A 146 -15.76 2.15 3.40
C ALA A 146 -15.51 3.49 2.68
N ARG A 147 -15.71 4.62 3.38
CA ARG A 147 -15.52 5.98 2.84
C ARG A 147 -14.12 6.27 2.26
N GLU A 148 -13.12 5.48 2.62
CA GLU A 148 -11.77 5.58 2.06
C GLU A 148 -11.69 5.11 0.60
N PHE A 149 -12.58 4.21 0.20
CA PHE A 149 -12.56 3.57 -1.10
C PHE A 149 -13.48 4.33 -2.06
N ARG A 150 -12.98 4.72 -3.25
CA ARG A 150 -13.74 5.58 -4.19
C ARG A 150 -14.94 4.86 -4.83
N GLN A 151 -15.07 3.54 -4.64
CA GLN A 151 -16.10 2.68 -5.23
C GLN A 151 -16.62 1.67 -4.20
N ASP A 152 -17.37 2.10 -3.19
CA ASP A 152 -17.93 1.22 -2.15
C ASP A 152 -18.77 0.05 -2.70
N SER A 153 -19.37 0.22 -3.88
CA SER A 153 -20.13 -0.82 -4.58
C SER A 153 -19.28 -2.04 -4.98
N ILE A 154 -17.96 -1.88 -5.10
CA ILE A 154 -16.99 -2.97 -5.35
C ILE A 154 -16.90 -3.92 -4.16
N PHE A 155 -17.13 -3.45 -2.94
CA PHE A 155 -16.90 -4.23 -1.74
C PHE A 155 -18.14 -4.93 -1.19
N ARG A 156 -19.32 -4.70 -1.79
CA ARG A 156 -20.58 -5.30 -1.31
C ARG A 156 -20.59 -6.83 -1.29
N SER A 157 -19.86 -7.49 -2.19
CA SER A 157 -19.67 -8.96 -2.21
C SER A 157 -18.52 -9.44 -1.31
N ILE A 158 -17.59 -8.53 -0.97
CA ILE A 158 -16.40 -8.84 -0.17
C ILE A 158 -16.74 -8.78 1.33
N VAL A 159 -17.66 -7.88 1.69
CA VAL A 159 -18.09 -7.61 3.07
C VAL A 159 -19.33 -8.44 3.47
N GLY A 160 -20.05 -9.01 2.50
CA GLY A 160 -21.23 -9.86 2.70
C GLY A 160 -20.90 -11.25 3.23
#